data_AF-A0A5E4U8D9-F1
#
_entry.id   AF-A0A5E4U8D9-F1
#
_cell.length_a   1.000
_cell.length_b   1.000
_cell.length_c   1.000
_cell.angle_alpha   90.00
_cell.angle_beta   90.00
_cell.angle_gamma   90.00
#
_symmetry.space_group_name_H-M   'P 1'
#
loop_
_entity.id
_entity.type
_entity.pdbx_description
1 polymer ?
#
loop_
_entity_poly.entity_id
_entity_poly.type
_entity_poly.pdbx_seq_one_letter_code
_entity_poly.pdbx_strand_id
1 'polypeptide(L)'
;MSASSSANAAFAPFANDADALTLGEFNVENHTDHVALFGNLEIRRDAEGLRQAQTLKAVLDAVVTALSGADLPAQAAAPGGTTARQVKNPFES
;
A
#
# COMPACT_ATOMS: atom_id res chain seq x y z
N MET A 1 5.05 25.70 -3.67
CA MET A 1 6.05 24.80 -4.27
C MET A 1 6.71 24.06 -3.13
N SER A 2 6.33 22.81 -2.90
CA SER A 2 7.09 21.90 -2.04
C SER A 2 7.50 20.73 -2.91
N ALA A 3 8.78 20.70 -3.25
CA ALA A 3 9.42 19.57 -3.87
C ALA A 3 9.65 18.52 -2.78
N SER A 4 9.06 17.34 -2.95
CA SER A 4 9.55 16.11 -2.32
C SER A 4 9.87 15.15 -3.45
N SER A 5 11.05 15.33 -4.04
CA SER A 5 11.69 14.34 -4.91
C SER A 5 12.89 13.79 -4.16
N SER A 6 12.84 12.51 -3.80
CA SER A 6 13.96 11.56 -3.62
C SER A 6 13.35 10.32 -2.93
N ALA A 7 13.45 9.09 -3.40
CA ALA A 7 14.28 8.48 -4.42
C ALA A 7 13.47 7.34 -5.06
N ASN A 8 14.07 6.68 -6.05
CA ASN A 8 13.73 5.34 -6.48
C ASN A 8 13.98 4.32 -5.34
N ALA A 9 13.35 4.54 -4.18
CA ALA A 9 13.33 3.61 -3.07
C ALA A 9 12.33 2.53 -3.47
N ALA A 10 12.82 1.29 -3.64
CA ALA A 10 11.95 0.15 -3.84
C ALA A 10 10.88 0.15 -2.74
N PHE A 11 9.61 0.05 -3.13
CA PHE A 11 8.50 -0.14 -2.19
C PHE A 11 8.83 -1.34 -1.30
N ALA A 12 8.89 -1.15 0.02
CA ALA A 12 9.23 -2.16 1.01
C ALA A 12 7.94 -2.66 1.69
N PRO A 13 7.34 -3.76 1.23
CA PRO A 13 6.03 -4.20 1.73
C PRO A 13 6.08 -4.53 3.22
N PHE A 14 5.01 -4.20 3.94
CA PHE A 14 4.79 -4.50 5.36
C PHE A 14 5.74 -3.80 6.35
N ALA A 15 6.50 -2.80 5.90
CA ALA A 15 7.53 -2.15 6.71
C ALA A 15 7.01 -1.07 7.66
N ASN A 16 5.93 -0.37 7.30
CA ASN A 16 5.36 0.75 8.06
C ASN A 16 3.95 1.11 7.57
N ASP A 17 3.28 2.03 8.27
CA ASP A 17 1.93 2.53 7.95
C ASP A 17 1.94 3.94 7.31
N ALA A 18 3.09 4.38 6.77
CA ALA A 18 3.30 5.76 6.31
C ALA A 18 3.68 5.87 4.83
N ASP A 19 4.33 4.83 4.29
CA ASP A 19 4.79 4.83 2.91
C ASP A 19 3.63 4.52 1.96
N ALA A 20 3.56 5.29 0.88
CA ALA A 20 2.58 5.09 -0.17
C ALA A 20 3.19 5.39 -1.55
N LEU A 21 2.63 4.77 -2.58
CA LEU A 21 2.94 5.01 -3.98
C LEU A 21 1.65 5.34 -4.74
N THR A 22 1.72 6.33 -5.62
CA THR A 22 0.60 6.71 -6.50
C THR A 22 0.99 6.55 -7.97
N LEU A 23 0.09 5.93 -8.74
CA LEU A 23 0.13 5.77 -10.19
C LEU A 23 -1.14 6.40 -10.79
N GLY A 24 -1.13 7.72 -10.98
CA GLY A 24 -2.33 8.45 -11.40
C GLY A 24 -3.40 8.45 -10.31
N GLU A 25 -4.56 7.84 -10.56
CA GLU A 25 -5.64 7.68 -9.58
C GLU A 25 -5.56 6.38 -8.77
N PHE A 26 -4.57 5.53 -9.08
CA PHE A 26 -4.32 4.29 -8.38
C PHE A 26 -3.30 4.50 -7.27
N ASN A 27 -3.58 3.97 -6.09
CA ASN A 27 -2.77 4.13 -4.89
C ASN A 27 -2.39 2.76 -4.33
N VAL A 28 -1.18 2.69 -3.80
CA VAL A 28 -0.64 1.57 -3.04
C VAL A 28 -0.22 2.12 -1.69
N GLU A 29 -0.89 1.71 -0.63
CA GLU A 29 -0.57 2.09 0.75
C GLU A 29 0.05 0.92 1.49
N ASN A 30 1.12 1.21 2.23
CA ASN A 30 1.79 0.23 3.07
C ASN A 30 1.14 0.21 4.45
N HIS A 31 0.91 -0.99 4.97
CA HIS A 31 0.61 -1.21 6.38
C HIS A 31 1.43 -2.38 6.88
N THR A 32 1.65 -2.44 8.18
CA THR A 32 2.43 -3.52 8.80
C THR A 32 1.77 -4.91 8.70
N ASP A 33 0.45 -4.98 8.50
CA ASP A 33 -0.32 -6.22 8.41
C ASP A 33 -0.93 -6.49 7.01
N HIS A 34 -1.02 -5.47 6.15
CA HIS A 34 -1.53 -5.60 4.79
C HIS A 34 -0.92 -4.54 3.84
N VAL A 35 -1.07 -4.74 2.54
CA VAL A 35 -0.81 -3.69 1.54
C VAL A 35 -2.12 -3.39 0.84
N ALA A 36 -2.57 -2.15 0.88
CA ALA A 36 -3.82 -1.72 0.27
C ALA A 36 -3.57 -1.20 -1.14
N LEU A 37 -4.35 -1.69 -2.12
CA LEU A 37 -4.29 -1.28 -3.52
C LEU A 37 -5.69 -0.82 -3.93
N PHE A 38 -5.86 0.44 -4.32
CA PHE A 38 -7.18 1.00 -4.61
C PHE A 38 -7.13 2.16 -5.61
N GLY A 39 -8.29 2.45 -6.21
CA GLY A 39 -8.42 3.47 -7.26
C GLY A 39 -8.38 2.87 -8.67
N ASN A 40 -8.03 3.69 -9.65
CA ASN A 40 -8.07 3.31 -11.07
C ASN A 40 -6.73 3.55 -11.77
N LEU A 41 -6.28 2.57 -12.57
CA LEU A 41 -5.11 2.68 -13.43
C LEU A 41 -5.45 2.29 -14.86
N GLU A 42 -5.35 3.23 -15.80
CA GLU A 42 -5.49 2.95 -17.22
C GLU A 42 -4.11 2.83 -17.88
N ILE A 43 -3.76 1.62 -18.33
CA ILE A 43 -2.50 1.38 -19.03
C ILE A 43 -2.72 1.50 -20.53
N ARG A 44 -2.15 2.54 -21.13
CA ARG A 44 -2.23 2.79 -22.58
C ARG A 44 -1.10 2.10 -23.33
N ARG A 45 -1.29 1.86 -24.64
CA ARG A 45 -0.26 1.27 -25.52
C ARG A 45 0.77 2.31 -25.96
N ASP A 46 1.45 2.90 -25.00
CA ASP A 46 2.52 3.88 -25.19
C ASP A 46 3.63 3.72 -24.13
N ALA A 47 4.65 4.57 -24.21
CA ALA A 47 5.78 4.49 -23.30
C ALA A 47 5.42 4.84 -21.85
N GLU A 48 4.39 5.65 -21.61
CA GLU A 48 3.92 5.94 -20.25
C GLU A 48 3.18 4.76 -19.67
N GLY A 49 2.29 4.13 -20.43
CA GLY A 49 1.64 2.89 -20.02
C GLY A 49 2.64 1.77 -19.74
N LEU A 50 3.73 1.66 -20.52
CA LEU A 50 4.81 0.72 -20.22
C LEU A 50 5.48 1.03 -18.88
N ARG A 51 5.77 2.30 -18.57
CA ARG A 51 6.36 2.69 -17.28
C ARG A 51 5.43 2.35 -16.12
N GLN A 52 4.14 2.69 -16.23
CA GLN A 52 3.14 2.38 -15.20
C GLN A 52 3.03 0.87 -14.97
N ALA A 53 3.00 0.09 -16.04
CA ALA A 53 2.97 -1.37 -15.95
C ALA A 53 4.22 -1.94 -15.25
N GLN A 54 5.41 -1.42 -15.59
CA GLN A 54 6.67 -1.83 -14.96
C GLN A 54 6.71 -1.46 -13.47
N THR A 55 6.23 -0.27 -13.10
CA THR A 55 6.17 0.14 -11.70
C THR A 55 5.19 -0.72 -10.90
N LEU A 56 3.98 -0.96 -11.41
CA LEU A 56 3.02 -1.85 -10.74
C LEU A 56 3.57 -3.27 -10.61
N LYS A 57 4.23 -3.78 -11.65
CA LYS A 57 4.89 -5.09 -11.60
C LYS A 57 5.95 -5.14 -10.50
N ALA A 58 6.81 -4.14 -10.40
CA ALA A 58 7.87 -4.10 -9.38
C ALA A 58 7.31 -4.11 -7.96
N VAL A 59 6.21 -3.39 -7.72
CA VAL A 59 5.50 -3.42 -6.42
C VAL A 59 4.98 -4.81 -6.12
N LEU A 60 4.28 -5.44 -7.07
CA LEU A 60 3.70 -6.77 -6.87
C LEU A 60 4.79 -7.85 -6.71
N ASP A 61 5.90 -7.76 -7.45
CA ASP A 61 7.05 -8.64 -7.28
C ASP A 61 7.63 -8.53 -5.86
N ALA A 62 7.75 -7.31 -5.33
CA ALA A 62 8.21 -7.08 -3.96
C ALA A 62 7.25 -7.68 -2.93
N VAL A 63 5.93 -7.46 -3.10
CA VAL A 63 4.90 -8.03 -2.21
C VAL A 63 4.95 -9.56 -2.22
N VAL A 64 5.02 -10.17 -3.41
CA VAL A 64 5.13 -11.64 -3.55
C VAL A 64 6.41 -12.14 -2.92
N THR A 65 7.54 -11.45 -3.11
CA THR A 65 8.82 -11.83 -2.51
C THR A 65 8.73 -11.82 -0.98
N ALA A 66 8.20 -10.75 -0.39
CA ALA A 66 8.01 -10.62 1.05
C ALA A 66 7.13 -11.74 1.62
N LEU A 67 5.99 -12.04 0.97
CA LEU A 67 5.07 -13.08 1.42
C LEU A 67 5.64 -14.49 1.25
N SER A 68 6.27 -14.77 0.11
CA SER A 68 6.84 -16.09 -0.18
C SER A 68 8.04 -16.46 0.71
N GLY A 69 8.71 -15.46 1.30
CA GLY A 69 9.84 -15.64 2.20
C GLY A 69 9.44 -15.82 3.67
N ALA A 70 8.16 -15.70 4.01
CA ALA A 70 7.64 -15.76 5.36
C ALA A 70 6.90 -17.08 5.64
N ASP A 71 6.84 -17.47 6.91
CA ASP A 71 5.94 -18.52 7.38
C ASP A 71 4.54 -17.92 7.61
N LEU A 72 3.66 -18.12 6.63
CA LEU A 72 2.35 -17.47 6.59
C LEU A 72 1.25 -18.41 7.10
N PRO A 73 0.27 -17.90 7.88
CA PRO A 73 -0.93 -18.66 8.18
C PRO A 73 -1.77 -18.86 6.91
N ALA A 74 -2.62 -19.90 6.91
CA ALA A 74 -3.54 -20.15 5.79
C ALA A 74 -4.53 -18.99 5.55
N GLN A 75 -4.86 -18.24 6.60
CA GLN A 75 -5.65 -17.01 6.52
C GLN A 75 -5.11 -16.00 7.54
N ALA A 76 -5.09 -14.72 7.17
CA ALA A 76 -4.86 -13.65 8.13
C ALA A 76 -5.95 -13.67 9.20
N ALA A 77 -5.59 -13.32 10.44
CA ALA A 77 -6.59 -13.09 11.47
C ALA A 77 -7.55 -12.00 10.99
N ALA A 78 -8.85 -12.17 11.23
CA ALA A 78 -9.79 -11.07 11.02
C ALA A 78 -9.25 -9.85 11.79
N PRO A 79 -9.24 -8.64 11.19
CA PRO A 79 -8.72 -7.46 11.85
C PRO A 79 -9.31 -7.42 13.24
N GLY A 80 -8.43 -7.61 14.23
CA GLY A 80 -8.83 -7.95 15.59
C GLY A 80 -9.86 -6.92 16.00
N GLY A 81 -11.08 -7.38 16.28
CA GLY A 81 -12.19 -6.51 16.64
C GLY A 81 -11.69 -5.61 17.76
N THR A 82 -11.35 -4.38 17.41
CA THR A 82 -11.02 -3.37 18.41
C THR A 82 -12.29 -3.34 19.22
N THR A 83 -12.23 -3.84 20.46
CA THR A 83 -13.25 -3.50 21.44
C THR A 83 -13.07 -2.00 21.63
N ALA A 84 -13.69 -1.24 20.71
CA ALA A 84 -13.57 0.19 20.65
C ALA A 84 -13.99 0.65 22.04
N ARG A 85 -13.02 1.16 22.80
CA ARG A 85 -13.30 1.63 24.14
C ARG A 85 -14.24 2.81 23.94
N GLN A 86 -15.49 2.64 24.35
CA GLN A 86 -16.46 3.72 24.30
C GLN A 86 -15.95 4.82 25.24
N VAL A 87 -15.47 5.91 24.65
CA VAL A 87 -15.03 7.10 25.36
C VAL A 87 -16.11 8.17 25.21
N LYS A 88 -16.30 8.98 26.24
CA LYS A 88 -17.29 10.05 26.22
C LYS A 88 -16.87 11.08 25.16
N ASN A 89 -17.78 11.42 24.25
CA ASN A 89 -17.55 12.44 23.23
C ASN A 89 -17.24 13.80 23.90
N PRO A 90 -16.05 14.38 23.69
CA PRO A 90 -15.68 15.66 24.33
C PRO A 90 -16.40 16.87 23.69
N PHE A 91 -17.16 16.67 22.63
CA PHE A 91 -17.88 17.72 21.90
C PHE A 91 -19.39 17.71 22.13
N GLU A 92 -19.91 16.77 22.93
CA GLU A 92 -21.32 16.79 23.33
C GLU A 92 -21.47 17.63 24.61
N SER A 93 -22.25 18.73 24.50
CA SER A 93 -22.65 19.61 25.61
C SER A 93 -23.89 19.08 26.32
#